data_AF-A0A8T0DAT2-F1
#
_entry.id   AF-A0A8T0DAT2-F1
#
_cell.length_a   1.000
_cell.length_b   1.000
_cell.length_c   1.000
_cell.angle_alpha   90.00
_cell.angle_beta   90.00
_cell.angle_gamma   90.00
#
_symmetry.space_group_name_H-M   'P 1'
#
loop_
_entity.id
_entity.type
_entity.pdbx_description
1 polymer ?
#
loop_
_entity_poly.entity_id
_entity_poly.type
_entity_poly.pdbx_seq_one_letter_code
_entity_poly.pdbx_strand_id
1 'polypeptide(L)'
;MSISDLNEPLKDVIRSIVWCSGEPLEVSSEVVELLFNHLRFCCTSIVNRLPNNQPSLNDLLNVVRYDTQKLARIFDYFQILNGSQDPKYNGDDCAEVESDLVSHVNNESNVSRISALCTQLGIPLPVSIISTTSRLRTPFLQGRRLRLARIDQKFARLSVEDYITFTRVRQSATLLVFIRNNQRLAFWRWVFLQSKHSTEFALNDCSNLTSHNPFARPEVREFIRVLAHLLTGEILDVVDLTLFYRRKLGIDLQTPITPVEVNQTLQLMSKHFPLKNS
;
A
#
# COMPACT_ATOMS: atom_id res chain seq x y z
N MET A 1 0.60 17.19 16.90
CA MET A 1 -0.45 16.61 16.06
C MET A 1 -1.27 15.63 16.89
N SER A 2 -2.57 15.90 17.02
CA SER A 2 -3.54 15.03 17.68
C SER A 2 -3.90 13.83 16.78
N ILE A 3 -4.57 12.83 17.35
CA ILE A 3 -4.88 11.53 16.73
C ILE A 3 -5.78 11.67 15.47
N SER A 4 -6.53 12.76 15.34
CA SER A 4 -7.35 13.08 14.16
C SER A 4 -6.56 13.60 12.96
N ASP A 5 -5.28 13.91 13.12
CA ASP A 5 -4.58 14.78 12.17
C ASP A 5 -4.17 14.10 10.86
N LEU A 6 -4.17 12.75 10.79
CA LEU A 6 -3.81 12.02 9.57
C LEU A 6 -5.00 11.51 8.76
N ASN A 7 -6.24 11.57 9.29
CA ASN A 7 -7.40 11.03 8.58
C ASN A 7 -7.66 11.77 7.27
N GLU A 8 -7.66 13.10 7.28
CA GLU A 8 -7.86 13.90 6.07
C GLU A 8 -6.67 13.78 5.10
N PRO A 9 -5.39 13.87 5.54
CA PRO A 9 -4.26 13.56 4.67
C PRO A 9 -4.33 12.15 4.04
N LEU A 10 -4.79 11.14 4.77
CA LEU A 10 -4.98 9.78 4.24
C LEU A 10 -6.07 9.76 3.15
N LYS A 11 -7.20 10.43 3.39
CA LYS A 11 -8.28 10.57 2.42
C LYS A 11 -7.81 11.32 1.17
N ASP A 12 -6.95 12.33 1.30
CA ASP A 12 -6.36 13.03 0.16
C ASP A 12 -5.46 12.12 -0.70
N VAL A 13 -4.68 11.25 -0.04
CA VAL A 13 -3.89 10.24 -0.74
C VAL A 13 -4.79 9.21 -1.42
N ILE A 14 -5.86 8.75 -0.77
CA ILE A 14 -6.86 7.86 -1.39
C ILE A 14 -7.50 8.51 -2.61
N ARG A 15 -7.91 9.78 -2.50
CA ARG A 15 -8.47 10.55 -3.60
C ARG A 15 -7.49 10.61 -4.77
N SER A 16 -6.22 10.87 -4.49
CA SER A 16 -5.15 10.88 -5.49
C SER A 16 -4.94 9.51 -6.14
N ILE A 17 -4.98 8.43 -5.36
CA ILE A 17 -4.89 7.04 -5.88
C ILE A 17 -6.01 6.75 -6.87
N VAL A 18 -7.26 7.06 -6.52
CA VAL A 18 -8.42 6.84 -7.39
C VAL A 18 -8.34 7.74 -8.62
N TRP A 19 -8.02 9.02 -8.45
CA TRP A 19 -7.90 9.96 -9.57
C TRP A 19 -6.80 9.57 -10.56
N CYS A 20 -5.65 9.14 -10.05
CA CYS A 20 -4.53 8.61 -10.84
C CYS A 20 -4.78 7.22 -11.42
N SER A 21 -5.91 6.58 -11.09
CA SER A 21 -6.39 5.34 -11.71
C SER A 21 -7.16 5.59 -13.02
N GLY A 22 -7.11 6.82 -13.55
CA GLY A 22 -7.81 7.20 -14.77
C GLY A 22 -9.24 7.64 -14.50
N GLU A 23 -9.51 8.26 -13.35
CA GLU A 23 -10.83 8.82 -13.06
C GLU A 23 -11.12 10.03 -13.97
N PRO A 24 -12.26 10.05 -14.68
CA PRO A 24 -12.59 11.10 -15.65
C PRO A 24 -12.94 12.43 -14.99
N LEU A 25 -13.54 12.38 -13.81
CA LEU A 25 -14.03 13.55 -13.06
C LEU A 25 -13.41 13.57 -11.65
N GLU A 26 -13.85 14.52 -10.83
CA GLU A 26 -13.54 14.52 -9.41
C GLU A 26 -14.06 13.26 -8.72
N VAL A 27 -13.27 12.71 -7.80
CA VAL A 27 -13.62 11.50 -7.07
C VAL A 27 -14.64 11.86 -5.99
N SER A 28 -15.78 11.17 -5.97
CA SER A 28 -16.82 11.34 -4.95
C SER A 28 -16.26 11.16 -3.54
N SER A 29 -16.67 12.03 -2.61
CA SER A 29 -16.29 11.96 -1.20
C SER A 29 -16.75 10.66 -0.55
N GLU A 30 -17.91 10.14 -0.95
CA GLU A 30 -18.44 8.85 -0.47
C GLU A 30 -17.60 7.67 -0.95
N VAL A 31 -17.06 7.72 -2.19
CA VAL A 31 -16.08 6.72 -2.66
C VAL A 31 -14.81 6.76 -1.79
N VAL A 32 -14.29 7.95 -1.52
CA VAL A 32 -13.11 8.13 -0.66
C VAL A 32 -13.37 7.60 0.75
N GLU A 33 -14.54 7.87 1.32
CA GLU A 33 -14.92 7.41 2.66
C GLU A 33 -15.05 5.88 2.74
N LEU A 34 -15.65 5.24 1.74
CA LEU A 34 -15.71 3.77 1.66
C LEU A 34 -14.33 3.14 1.59
N LEU A 35 -13.44 3.69 0.75
CA LEU A 35 -12.06 3.20 0.62
C LEU A 35 -11.24 3.47 1.88
N PHE A 36 -11.47 4.59 2.57
CA PHE A 36 -10.82 4.90 3.84
C PHE A 36 -11.23 3.91 4.94
N ASN A 37 -12.53 3.59 5.02
CA ASN A 37 -13.02 2.58 5.97
C ASN A 37 -12.47 1.17 5.64
N HIS A 38 -12.36 0.83 4.36
CA HIS A 38 -11.70 -0.41 3.94
C HIS A 38 -10.20 -0.42 4.32
N LEU A 39 -9.49 0.68 4.08
CA LEU A 39 -8.08 0.84 4.47
C LEU A 39 -7.90 0.62 5.98
N ARG A 40 -8.76 1.23 6.81
CA ARG A 40 -8.76 1.03 8.26
C ARG A 40 -8.98 -0.44 8.61
N PHE A 41 -9.98 -1.08 8.01
CA PHE A 41 -10.26 -2.50 8.23
C PHE A 41 -9.04 -3.39 7.89
N CYS A 42 -8.39 -3.18 6.75
CA CYS A 42 -7.20 -3.94 6.34
C CYS A 42 -6.02 -3.70 7.30
N CYS A 43 -5.82 -2.44 7.72
CA CYS A 43 -4.79 -2.10 8.71
C CYS A 43 -5.06 -2.79 10.05
N THR A 44 -6.27 -2.67 10.59
CA THR A 44 -6.70 -3.37 11.82
C THR A 44 -6.47 -4.87 11.73
N SER A 45 -6.82 -5.50 10.59
CA SER A 45 -6.64 -6.93 10.39
C SER A 45 -5.18 -7.37 10.41
N ILE A 46 -4.26 -6.56 9.87
CA ILE A 46 -2.83 -6.85 9.90
C ILE A 46 -2.27 -6.62 11.30
N VAL A 47 -2.49 -5.44 11.87
CA VAL A 47 -1.87 -5.01 13.13
C VAL A 47 -2.29 -5.89 14.30
N ASN A 48 -3.55 -6.33 14.35
CA ASN A 48 -4.04 -7.23 15.40
C ASN A 48 -3.44 -8.63 15.39
N ARG A 49 -2.74 -9.01 14.32
CA ARG A 49 -2.05 -10.30 14.20
C ARG A 49 -0.56 -10.20 14.41
N LEU A 50 -0.03 -8.99 14.63
CA LEU A 50 1.37 -8.79 14.97
C LEU A 50 1.63 -9.26 16.40
N PRO A 51 2.79 -9.89 16.67
CA PRO A 51 3.10 -10.43 18.00
C PRO A 51 3.46 -9.34 19.02
N ASN A 52 3.87 -8.15 18.56
CA ASN A 52 4.33 -7.07 19.42
C ASN A 52 4.17 -5.69 18.74
N ASN A 53 4.45 -4.63 19.51
CA ASN A 53 4.40 -3.23 19.07
C ASN A 53 5.69 -2.75 18.38
N GLN A 54 6.67 -3.62 18.16
CA GLN A 54 7.91 -3.33 17.44
C GLN A 54 8.10 -4.33 16.28
N PRO A 55 7.14 -4.41 15.36
CA PRO A 55 7.15 -5.39 14.30
C PRO A 55 8.33 -5.23 13.35
N SER A 56 8.75 -6.38 12.86
CA SER A 56 9.73 -6.57 11.81
C SER A 56 9.06 -7.01 10.51
N LEU A 57 9.82 -7.05 9.42
CA LEU A 57 9.35 -7.62 8.16
C LEU A 57 8.98 -9.11 8.29
N ASN A 58 9.69 -9.85 9.15
CA ASN A 58 9.37 -11.24 9.44
C ASN A 58 7.94 -11.39 10.00
N ASP A 59 7.57 -10.52 10.95
CA ASP A 59 6.23 -10.52 11.53
C ASP A 59 5.16 -10.25 10.47
N LEU A 60 5.41 -9.28 9.59
CA LEU A 60 4.50 -8.98 8.48
C LEU A 60 4.33 -10.17 7.52
N LEU A 61 5.44 -10.83 7.14
CA LEU A 61 5.41 -12.01 6.27
C LEU A 61 4.63 -13.16 6.90
N ASN A 62 4.79 -13.39 8.19
CA ASN A 62 4.01 -14.39 8.93
C ASN A 62 2.51 -14.05 8.93
N VAL A 63 2.16 -12.78 9.12
CA VAL A 63 0.75 -12.33 9.10
C VAL A 63 0.10 -12.53 7.72
N VAL A 64 0.85 -12.35 6.63
CA VAL A 64 0.32 -12.47 5.25
C VAL A 64 0.65 -13.79 4.57
N ARG A 65 1.19 -14.78 5.29
CA ARG A 65 1.74 -16.02 4.72
C ARG A 65 0.79 -16.84 3.84
N TYR A 66 -0.53 -16.68 4.05
CA TYR A 66 -1.56 -17.37 3.27
C TYR A 66 -2.25 -16.46 2.23
N ASP A 67 -1.91 -15.17 2.23
CA ASP A 67 -2.43 -14.20 1.27
C ASP A 67 -1.45 -14.09 0.09
N THR A 68 -1.70 -14.93 -0.91
CA THR A 68 -0.91 -14.97 -2.14
C THR A 68 -0.91 -13.65 -2.91
N GLN A 69 -1.92 -12.79 -2.71
CA GLN A 69 -1.99 -11.48 -3.33
C GLN A 69 -0.99 -10.52 -2.69
N LYS A 70 -1.09 -10.38 -1.37
CA LYS A 70 -0.17 -9.55 -0.58
C LYS A 70 1.27 -10.04 -0.70
N LEU A 71 1.51 -11.35 -0.65
CA LEU A 71 2.86 -11.91 -0.82
C LEU A 71 3.48 -11.50 -2.16
N ALA A 72 2.82 -11.75 -3.30
CA ALA A 72 3.46 -11.36 -4.56
C ALA A 72 3.65 -9.83 -4.68
N ARG A 73 2.78 -9.02 -4.07
CA ARG A 73 2.98 -7.57 -4.00
C ARG A 73 4.24 -7.18 -3.21
N ILE A 74 4.54 -7.87 -2.10
CA ILE A 74 5.80 -7.66 -1.36
C ILE A 74 7.00 -8.00 -2.25
N PHE A 75 6.94 -9.10 -3.00
CA PHE A 75 8.02 -9.46 -3.92
C PHE A 75 8.17 -8.47 -5.06
N ASP A 76 7.07 -8.01 -5.67
CA ASP A 76 7.09 -6.97 -6.72
C ASP A 76 7.73 -5.68 -6.18
N TYR A 77 7.44 -5.30 -4.93
CA TYR A 77 8.07 -4.14 -4.27
C TYR A 77 9.59 -4.28 -4.20
N PHE A 78 10.11 -5.41 -3.73
CA PHE A 78 11.56 -5.62 -3.64
C PHE A 78 12.21 -5.83 -5.02
N GLN A 79 11.48 -6.34 -6.02
CA GLN A 79 11.97 -6.37 -7.41
C GLN A 79 12.16 -4.96 -7.95
N ILE A 80 11.19 -4.07 -7.73
CA ILE A 80 11.30 -2.66 -8.14
C ILE A 80 12.51 -2.00 -7.45
N LEU A 81 12.73 -2.26 -6.16
CA LEU A 81 13.90 -1.74 -5.44
C LEU A 81 15.25 -2.28 -5.93
N ASN A 82 15.30 -3.50 -6.48
CA ASN A 82 16.52 -4.04 -7.08
C ASN A 82 16.75 -3.53 -8.51
N GLY A 83 15.67 -3.31 -9.26
CA GLY A 83 15.71 -2.66 -10.57
C GLY A 83 15.96 -1.16 -10.49
N SER A 84 15.85 -0.54 -9.30
CA SER A 84 16.20 0.85 -9.04
C SER A 84 17.66 1.04 -8.60
N GLN A 85 18.60 0.29 -9.17
CA GLN A 85 19.97 0.78 -9.26
C GLN A 85 20.08 1.72 -10.46
N ASP A 86 19.87 3.02 -10.21
CA ASP A 86 20.47 4.22 -10.87
C ASP A 86 19.52 5.43 -10.80
N PRO A 87 19.97 6.69 -10.92
CA PRO A 87 21.26 7.35 -10.63
C PRO A 87 21.08 8.46 -9.56
N LYS A 88 22.11 9.25 -9.25
CA LYS A 88 22.02 10.47 -8.43
C LYS A 88 20.80 11.33 -8.80
N TYR A 89 19.84 11.42 -7.89
CA TYR A 89 18.78 12.42 -7.93
C TYR A 89 19.41 13.75 -7.49
N ASN A 90 19.96 14.51 -8.44
CA ASN A 90 20.31 15.91 -8.22
C ASN A 90 19.00 16.72 -8.21
N GLY A 91 18.36 16.77 -7.04
CA GLY A 91 17.44 17.85 -6.67
C GLY A 91 18.06 18.52 -5.47
N ASP A 92 18.81 19.59 -5.72
CA ASP A 92 19.40 20.46 -4.70
C ASP A 92 18.31 21.01 -3.76
N ASP A 93 18.76 21.31 -2.54
CA ASP A 93 18.08 21.97 -1.42
C ASP A 93 17.20 21.11 -0.49
N CYS A 94 17.89 20.24 0.25
CA CYS A 94 17.71 20.07 1.70
C CYS A 94 19.00 19.44 2.24
N ALA A 95 19.88 20.28 2.79
CA ALA A 95 21.07 19.83 3.51
C ALA A 95 20.67 18.94 4.70
N GLU A 96 21.54 17.97 4.98
CA GLU A 96 21.42 16.89 5.99
C GLU A 96 20.61 15.64 5.57
N VAL A 97 21.04 15.01 4.47
CA VAL A 97 20.87 13.56 4.30
C VAL A 97 22.24 12.91 4.52
N GLU A 98 22.64 12.81 5.79
CA GLU A 98 23.71 11.88 6.17
C GLU A 98 23.26 10.45 5.86
N SER A 99 23.80 9.92 4.77
CA SER A 99 24.52 8.64 4.72
C SER A 99 24.07 7.56 5.74
N ASP A 100 22.87 7.00 5.55
CA ASP A 100 22.43 5.80 6.30
C ASP A 100 22.19 4.59 5.37
N LEU A 101 22.78 4.62 4.17
CA LEU A 101 22.71 3.53 3.18
C LEU A 101 24.05 2.83 2.91
N VAL A 102 25.10 3.12 3.67
CA VAL A 102 26.41 2.45 3.47
C VAL A 102 27.01 2.02 4.80
N SER A 103 26.47 0.94 5.36
CA SER A 103 27.28 -0.05 6.07
C SER A 103 26.42 -1.28 6.35
N HIS A 104 26.38 -2.23 5.41
CA HIS A 104 26.67 -3.62 5.69
C HIS A 104 26.80 -4.37 4.36
N VAL A 105 28.01 -4.88 4.16
CA VAL A 105 28.42 -5.80 3.10
C VAL A 105 27.42 -6.95 3.00
N ASN A 106 26.60 -6.95 1.95
CA ASN A 106 25.98 -8.13 1.36
C ASN A 106 25.54 -7.77 -0.07
N ASN A 107 26.29 -8.26 -1.07
CA ASN A 107 25.96 -8.15 -2.51
C ASN A 107 24.73 -9.00 -2.90
N GLU A 108 23.84 -9.28 -1.95
CA GLU A 108 22.63 -10.04 -2.21
C GLU A 108 21.51 -9.09 -2.65
N SER A 109 20.93 -9.40 -3.81
CA SER A 109 19.70 -8.78 -4.29
C SER A 109 18.66 -8.77 -3.16
N ASN A 110 17.93 -7.67 -2.94
CA ASN A 110 16.86 -7.65 -1.93
C ASN A 110 15.84 -8.78 -2.15
N VAL A 111 15.70 -9.26 -3.39
CA VAL A 111 14.81 -10.36 -3.74
C VAL A 111 15.38 -11.70 -3.26
N SER A 112 16.70 -11.92 -3.29
CA SER A 112 17.31 -13.13 -2.73
C SER A 112 17.18 -13.15 -1.22
N ARG A 113 17.41 -12.02 -0.54
CA ARG A 113 17.20 -11.87 0.91
C ARG A 113 15.76 -12.22 1.31
N ILE A 114 14.76 -11.69 0.61
CA ILE A 114 13.35 -11.97 0.91
C ILE A 114 12.97 -13.40 0.55
N SER A 115 13.51 -13.94 -0.54
CA SER A 115 13.28 -15.34 -0.91
C SER A 115 13.85 -16.31 0.13
N ALA A 116 15.05 -16.01 0.67
CA ALA A 116 15.66 -16.77 1.76
C ALA A 116 14.82 -16.69 3.03
N LEU A 117 14.34 -15.49 3.39
CA LEU A 117 13.47 -15.29 4.55
C LEU A 117 12.15 -16.07 4.41
N CYS A 118 11.50 -16.02 3.24
CA CYS A 118 10.29 -16.82 2.99
C CYS A 118 10.56 -18.33 3.09
N THR A 119 11.71 -18.80 2.59
CA THR A 119 12.10 -20.22 2.68
C THR A 119 12.29 -20.63 4.14
N GLN A 120 12.97 -19.80 4.94
CA GLN A 120 13.15 -20.03 6.38
C GLN A 120 11.82 -20.10 7.13
N LEU A 121 10.83 -19.30 6.74
CA LEU A 121 9.50 -19.25 7.35
C LEU A 121 8.53 -20.31 6.80
N GLY A 122 8.95 -21.14 5.83
CA GLY A 122 8.10 -22.09 5.15
C GLY A 122 6.95 -21.44 4.36
N ILE A 123 7.19 -20.25 3.82
CA ILE A 123 6.25 -19.50 2.97
C ILE A 123 6.55 -19.83 1.51
N PRO A 124 5.57 -20.26 0.70
CA PRO A 124 5.80 -20.57 -0.71
C PRO A 124 6.23 -19.33 -1.48
N LEU A 125 7.23 -19.47 -2.37
CA LEU A 125 7.74 -18.37 -3.18
C LEU A 125 6.79 -18.00 -4.32
N PRO A 126 6.78 -16.74 -4.80
CA PRO A 126 5.86 -16.25 -5.83
C PRO A 126 5.82 -17.08 -7.11
N VAL A 127 6.96 -17.62 -7.57
CA VAL A 127 7.02 -18.45 -8.79
C VAL A 127 6.15 -19.71 -8.64
N SER A 128 6.06 -20.27 -7.43
CA SER A 128 5.15 -21.39 -7.11
C SER A 128 3.70 -20.94 -6.88
N ILE A 129 3.49 -19.68 -6.49
CA ILE A 129 2.18 -19.08 -6.25
C ILE A 129 1.48 -18.72 -7.57
N ILE A 130 2.21 -18.17 -8.55
CA ILE A 130 1.67 -17.70 -9.83
C ILE A 130 1.07 -18.86 -10.64
N SER A 131 1.68 -20.05 -10.57
CA SER A 131 1.21 -21.24 -11.28
C SER A 131 -0.04 -21.87 -10.64
N THR A 132 -0.22 -21.75 -9.32
CA THR A 132 -1.29 -22.46 -8.56
C THR A 132 -2.53 -21.60 -8.28
N THR A 133 -2.43 -20.27 -8.27
CA THR A 133 -3.53 -19.37 -7.86
C THR A 133 -4.19 -18.58 -9.00
N SER A 134 -3.95 -18.99 -10.25
CA SER A 134 -4.34 -18.25 -11.46
C SER A 134 -5.82 -17.82 -11.46
N ARG A 135 -6.77 -18.69 -11.10
CA ARG A 135 -8.20 -18.39 -11.14
C ARG A 135 -8.65 -17.30 -10.15
N LEU A 136 -8.10 -17.29 -8.93
CA LEU A 136 -8.46 -16.30 -7.89
C LEU A 136 -7.82 -14.93 -8.18
N ARG A 137 -6.66 -14.92 -8.84
CA ARG A 137 -5.98 -13.68 -9.24
C ARG A 137 -6.50 -13.05 -10.54
N THR A 138 -7.18 -13.83 -11.39
CA THR A 138 -7.68 -13.36 -12.69
C THR A 138 -8.50 -12.06 -12.59
N PRO A 139 -9.47 -11.90 -11.67
CA PRO A 139 -10.25 -10.66 -11.55
C PRO A 139 -9.37 -9.44 -11.29
N PHE A 140 -8.41 -9.53 -10.37
CA PHE A 140 -7.48 -8.44 -10.07
C PHE A 140 -6.58 -8.10 -11.25
N LEU A 141 -6.06 -9.11 -11.95
CA LEU A 141 -5.20 -8.90 -13.12
C LEU A 141 -5.96 -8.25 -14.29
N GLN A 142 -7.21 -8.68 -14.53
CA GLN A 142 -8.05 -8.07 -15.55
C GLN A 142 -8.45 -6.64 -15.15
N GLY A 143 -8.83 -6.43 -13.89
CA GLY A 143 -9.09 -5.12 -13.31
C GLY A 143 -7.92 -4.14 -13.50
N ARG A 144 -6.71 -4.58 -13.15
CA ARG A 144 -5.47 -3.80 -13.34
C ARG A 144 -5.26 -3.41 -14.80
N ARG A 145 -5.51 -4.32 -15.75
CA ARG A 145 -5.42 -4.00 -17.19
C ARG A 145 -6.43 -2.93 -17.61
N LEU A 146 -7.66 -3.01 -17.10
CA LEU A 146 -8.68 -1.99 -17.36
C LEU A 146 -8.30 -0.64 -16.75
N ARG A 147 -7.71 -0.64 -15.55
CA ARG A 147 -7.18 0.58 -14.93
C ARG A 147 -6.07 1.22 -15.76
N LEU A 148 -5.11 0.43 -16.23
CA LEU A 148 -4.05 0.93 -17.11
C LEU A 148 -4.61 1.49 -18.40
N ALA A 149 -5.57 0.81 -19.03
CA ALA A 149 -6.24 1.33 -20.23
C ALA A 149 -6.98 2.66 -19.97
N ARG A 150 -7.63 2.81 -18.81
CA ARG A 150 -8.25 4.09 -18.40
C ARG A 150 -7.22 5.20 -18.22
N ILE A 151 -6.06 4.89 -17.64
CA ILE A 151 -4.95 5.84 -17.49
C ILE A 151 -4.45 6.27 -18.87
N ASP A 152 -4.22 5.34 -19.80
CA ASP A 152 -3.76 5.63 -21.16
C ASP A 152 -4.74 6.52 -21.92
N GLN A 153 -6.04 6.26 -21.76
CA GLN A 153 -7.09 7.10 -22.35
C GLN A 153 -7.15 8.49 -21.72
N LYS A 154 -6.90 8.61 -20.41
CA LYS A 154 -6.79 9.91 -19.75
C LYS A 154 -5.59 10.67 -20.30
N PHE A 155 -4.42 10.03 -20.40
CA PHE A 155 -3.22 10.62 -20.98
C PHE A 155 -3.44 11.19 -22.39
N ALA A 156 -4.14 10.45 -23.24
CA ALA A 156 -4.44 10.89 -24.61
C ALA A 156 -5.26 12.20 -24.69
N ARG A 157 -5.87 12.65 -23.59
CA ARG A 157 -6.73 13.85 -23.52
C ARG A 157 -6.10 15.01 -22.75
N LEU A 158 -4.96 14.82 -22.09
CA LEU A 158 -4.32 15.86 -21.29
C LEU A 158 -3.46 16.79 -22.16
N SER A 159 -3.39 18.06 -21.78
CA SER A 159 -2.34 18.96 -22.24
C SER A 159 -0.96 18.50 -21.73
N VAL A 160 0.13 19.08 -22.25
CA VAL A 160 1.49 18.75 -21.78
C VAL A 160 1.67 19.13 -20.30
N GLU A 161 1.17 20.29 -19.91
CA GLU A 161 1.22 20.79 -18.52
C GLU A 161 0.42 19.89 -17.57
N ASP A 162 -0.79 19.50 -18.00
CA ASP A 162 -1.65 18.60 -17.21
C ASP A 162 -1.05 17.19 -17.13
N TYR A 163 -0.39 16.72 -18.19
CA TYR A 163 0.31 15.44 -18.21
C TYR A 163 1.45 15.40 -17.17
N ILE A 164 2.27 16.46 -17.11
CA ILE A 164 3.36 16.57 -16.13
C ILE A 164 2.78 16.60 -14.71
N THR A 165 1.73 17.39 -14.49
CA THR A 165 1.05 17.49 -13.19
C THR A 165 0.47 16.13 -12.78
N PHE A 166 -0.26 15.47 -13.67
CA PHE A 166 -0.82 14.15 -13.43
C PHE A 166 0.27 13.12 -13.10
N THR A 167 1.39 13.14 -13.81
CA THR A 167 2.51 12.21 -13.59
C THR A 167 3.15 12.42 -12.22
N ARG A 168 3.34 13.69 -11.80
CA ARG A 168 3.84 14.02 -10.45
C ARG A 168 2.90 13.50 -9.36
N VAL A 169 1.59 13.77 -9.49
CA VAL A 169 0.58 13.27 -8.53
C VAL A 169 0.57 11.74 -8.50
N ARG A 170 0.70 11.07 -9.66
CA ARG A 170 0.72 9.61 -9.74
C ARG A 170 1.92 8.99 -9.03
N GLN A 171 3.08 9.66 -9.02
CA GLN A 171 4.27 9.20 -8.29
C GLN A 171 4.13 9.34 -6.76
N SER A 172 3.32 10.29 -6.29
CA SER A 172 3.04 10.52 -4.87
C SER A 172 1.73 9.89 -4.38
N ALA A 173 0.88 9.38 -5.28
CA ALA A 173 -0.37 8.68 -4.98
C ALA A 173 -0.13 7.28 -4.37
N THR A 174 0.45 7.27 -3.16
CA THR A 174 0.74 6.08 -2.36
C THR A 174 0.93 6.48 -0.91
N LEU A 175 0.58 5.60 0.02
CA LEU A 175 0.82 5.81 1.44
C LEU A 175 2.32 5.91 1.80
N LEU A 176 3.23 5.51 0.91
CA LEU A 176 4.67 5.76 1.05
C LEU A 176 5.01 7.25 1.15
N VAL A 177 4.13 8.15 0.69
CA VAL A 177 4.32 9.60 0.77
C VAL A 177 4.51 10.07 2.22
N PHE A 178 3.82 9.45 3.18
CA PHE A 178 3.98 9.78 4.60
C PHE A 178 5.38 9.45 5.12
N ILE A 179 6.01 8.42 4.56
CA ILE A 179 7.36 8.02 4.95
C ILE A 179 8.39 8.94 4.30
N ARG A 180 8.19 9.31 3.04
CA ARG A 180 9.07 10.21 2.28
C ARG A 180 9.05 11.65 2.83
N ASN A 181 7.88 12.13 3.26
CA ASN A 181 7.69 13.51 3.73
C ASN A 181 7.93 13.67 5.25
N ASN A 182 8.75 12.79 5.86
CA ASN A 182 9.04 12.81 7.30
C ASN A 182 7.81 12.70 8.24
N GLN A 183 6.64 12.31 7.74
CA GLN A 183 5.42 12.04 8.51
C GLN A 183 5.32 10.58 8.99
N ARG A 184 6.44 9.83 8.94
CA ARG A 184 6.51 8.41 9.33
C ARG A 184 5.97 8.13 10.73
N LEU A 185 6.23 9.02 11.69
CA LEU A 185 5.76 8.88 13.07
C LEU A 185 4.24 9.04 13.19
N ALA A 186 3.67 10.01 12.47
CA ALA A 186 2.22 10.20 12.43
C ALA A 186 1.53 8.99 11.79
N PHE A 187 2.09 8.47 10.69
CA PHE A 187 1.58 7.27 10.04
C PHE A 187 1.69 6.03 10.94
N TRP A 188 2.82 5.84 11.62
CA TRP A 188 3.00 4.76 12.59
C TRP A 188 1.99 4.81 13.72
N ARG A 189 1.79 5.99 14.32
CA ARG A 189 0.76 6.18 15.35
C ARG A 189 -0.62 5.82 14.81
N TRP A 190 -0.97 6.32 13.62
CA TRP A 190 -2.24 5.99 12.98
C TRP A 190 -2.43 4.48 12.79
N VAL A 191 -1.39 3.75 12.37
CA VAL A 191 -1.41 2.30 12.20
C VAL A 191 -1.73 1.59 13.52
N PHE A 192 -1.01 1.90 14.60
CA PHE A 192 -1.17 1.21 15.89
C PHE A 192 -2.40 1.62 16.68
N LEU A 193 -2.97 2.79 16.40
CA LEU A 193 -4.29 3.17 16.88
C LEU A 193 -5.40 2.28 16.33
N GLN A 194 -5.17 1.60 15.19
CA GLN A 194 -6.12 0.64 14.66
C GLN A 194 -6.08 -0.72 15.39
N SER A 195 -5.15 -0.91 16.33
CA SER A 195 -5.00 -2.16 17.08
C SER A 195 -6.01 -2.29 18.23
N LYS A 196 -6.28 -3.52 18.65
CA LYS A 196 -7.05 -3.83 19.86
C LYS A 196 -6.37 -3.32 21.15
N HIS A 197 -5.06 -3.10 21.09
CA HIS A 197 -4.23 -2.57 22.19
C HIS A 197 -4.05 -1.05 22.12
N SER A 198 -4.94 -0.34 21.38
CA SER A 198 -4.82 1.09 21.15
C SER A 198 -4.78 1.94 22.43
N THR A 199 -5.44 1.50 23.50
CA THR A 199 -5.39 2.16 24.82
C THR A 199 -4.02 2.02 25.50
N GLU A 200 -3.42 0.81 25.47
CA GLU A 200 -2.08 0.57 25.99
C GLU A 200 -1.02 1.31 25.18
N PHE A 201 -1.20 1.39 23.86
CA PHE A 201 -0.34 2.14 22.96
C PHE A 201 -0.44 3.65 23.23
N ALA A 202 -1.65 4.20 23.32
CA ALA A 202 -1.87 5.62 23.60
C ALA A 202 -1.33 6.06 24.98
N LEU A 203 -1.39 5.17 25.99
CA LEU A 203 -0.87 5.43 27.33
C LEU A 203 0.66 5.35 27.41
N ASN A 204 1.28 4.41 26.69
CA ASN A 204 2.74 4.22 26.72
C ASN A 204 3.52 5.17 25.78
N ASP A 205 2.91 5.65 24.68
CA ASP A 205 3.58 6.55 23.72
C ASP A 205 3.56 8.04 24.14
N CYS A 206 2.57 8.48 24.92
CA CYS A 206 2.55 9.86 25.45
C CYS A 206 3.67 10.11 26.47
N SER A 207 4.23 9.07 27.08
CA SER A 207 5.26 9.16 28.12
C SER A 207 6.68 8.79 27.65
N ASN A 208 6.85 7.94 26.62
CA ASN A 208 8.16 7.34 26.28
C ASN A 208 8.75 7.69 24.90
N LEU A 209 8.04 8.40 24.02
CA LEU A 209 8.52 8.70 22.65
C LEU A 209 9.58 9.80 22.56
N THR A 210 9.77 10.60 23.62
CA THR A 210 10.90 11.55 23.71
C THR A 210 12.22 10.84 23.98
N SER A 211 12.22 9.59 24.46
CA SER A 211 13.43 8.80 24.75
C SER A 211 13.65 7.60 23.82
N HIS A 212 12.61 7.05 23.17
CA HIS A 212 12.75 5.92 22.23
C HIS A 212 12.07 6.19 20.88
N ASN A 213 12.84 6.62 19.88
CA ASN A 213 12.41 6.67 18.49
C ASN A 213 12.28 5.24 17.92
N PRO A 214 11.07 4.74 17.58
CA PRO A 214 10.89 3.38 17.06
C PRO A 214 11.61 3.18 15.72
N PHE A 215 11.82 4.26 14.97
CA PHE A 215 12.56 4.26 13.72
C PHE A 215 14.07 4.28 13.89
N ALA A 216 14.63 4.29 15.11
CA ALA A 216 16.06 4.03 15.31
C ALA A 216 16.42 2.61 14.82
N ARG A 217 15.46 1.68 14.89
CA ARG A 217 15.61 0.30 14.42
C ARG A 217 15.35 0.17 12.92
N PRO A 218 16.31 -0.33 12.11
CA PRO A 218 16.14 -0.54 10.68
C PRO A 218 14.94 -1.44 10.32
N GLU A 219 14.66 -2.44 11.15
CA GLU A 219 13.60 -3.44 10.93
C GLU A 219 12.22 -2.80 10.96
N VAL A 220 12.02 -1.83 11.86
CA VAL A 220 10.78 -1.06 11.99
C VAL A 220 10.60 -0.13 10.80
N ARG A 221 11.70 0.50 10.33
CA ARG A 221 11.68 1.34 9.11
C ARG A 221 11.32 0.53 7.87
N GLU A 222 11.85 -0.69 7.75
CA GLU A 222 11.53 -1.59 6.65
C GLU A 222 10.07 -2.06 6.73
N PHE A 223 9.63 -2.52 7.90
CA PHE A 223 8.25 -2.94 8.15
C PHE A 223 7.24 -1.87 7.72
N ILE A 224 7.40 -0.62 8.18
CA ILE A 224 6.41 0.43 7.92
C ILE A 224 6.35 0.80 6.42
N ARG A 225 7.48 0.72 5.71
CA ARG A 225 7.55 0.93 4.25
C ARG A 225 6.78 -0.16 3.51
N VAL A 226 7.04 -1.43 3.84
CA VAL A 226 6.35 -2.56 3.21
C VAL A 226 4.85 -2.53 3.54
N LEU A 227 4.48 -2.19 4.78
CA LEU A 227 3.09 -2.05 5.17
C LEU A 227 2.37 -0.94 4.39
N ALA A 228 2.98 0.25 4.28
CA ALA A 228 2.40 1.35 3.50
C ALA A 228 2.21 0.96 2.02
N HIS A 229 3.17 0.23 1.44
CA HIS A 229 3.06 -0.29 0.08
C HIS A 229 1.91 -1.30 -0.05
N LEU A 230 1.80 -2.25 0.90
CA LEU A 230 0.72 -3.24 0.92
C LEU A 230 -0.66 -2.58 1.01
N LEU A 231 -0.84 -1.65 1.94
CA LEU A 231 -2.09 -0.93 2.17
C LEU A 231 -2.49 -0.03 0.98
N THR A 232 -1.51 0.58 0.29
CA THR A 232 -1.76 1.25 -1.00
C THR A 232 -2.35 0.24 -2.00
N GLY A 233 -1.79 -0.97 -2.03
CA GLY A 233 -2.27 -2.05 -2.87
C GLY A 233 -3.69 -2.52 -2.56
N GLU A 234 -4.12 -2.53 -1.30
CA GLU A 234 -5.50 -2.89 -0.92
C GLU A 234 -6.52 -1.91 -1.52
N ILE A 235 -6.20 -0.61 -1.56
CA ILE A 235 -7.06 0.40 -2.21
C ILE A 235 -7.14 0.12 -3.73
N LEU A 236 -5.99 -0.15 -4.35
CA LEU A 236 -5.92 -0.44 -5.78
C LEU A 236 -6.65 -1.73 -6.15
N ASP A 237 -6.65 -2.74 -5.27
CA ASP A 237 -7.38 -3.99 -5.48
C ASP A 237 -8.89 -3.75 -5.55
N VAL A 238 -9.44 -2.89 -4.68
CA VAL A 238 -10.85 -2.50 -4.74
C VAL A 238 -11.14 -1.79 -6.06
N VAL A 239 -10.31 -0.82 -6.46
CA VAL A 239 -10.46 -0.12 -7.74
C VAL A 239 -10.43 -1.11 -8.92
N ASP A 240 -9.44 -2.00 -8.95
CA ASP A 240 -9.24 -2.98 -10.02
C ASP A 240 -10.46 -3.92 -10.10
N LEU A 241 -10.95 -4.43 -8.98
CA LEU A 241 -12.16 -5.26 -8.96
C LEU A 241 -13.42 -4.50 -9.36
N THR A 242 -13.58 -3.25 -8.92
CA THR A 242 -14.71 -2.41 -9.33
C THR A 242 -14.72 -2.24 -10.85
N LEU A 243 -13.58 -1.96 -11.48
CA LEU A 243 -13.47 -1.86 -12.94
C LEU A 243 -13.76 -3.19 -13.65
N PHE A 244 -13.29 -4.31 -13.09
CA PHE A 244 -13.57 -5.64 -13.61
C PHE A 244 -15.07 -5.94 -13.60
N TYR A 245 -15.78 -5.67 -12.49
CA TYR A 245 -17.21 -5.90 -12.40
C TYR A 245 -18.01 -4.93 -13.27
N ARG A 246 -17.60 -3.66 -13.38
CA ARG A 246 -18.19 -2.70 -14.33
C ARG A 246 -18.13 -3.21 -15.76
N ARG A 247 -16.96 -3.72 -16.19
CA ARG A 247 -16.79 -4.30 -17.52
C ARG A 247 -17.71 -5.50 -17.74
N LYS A 248 -17.91 -6.35 -16.74
CA LYS A 248 -18.84 -7.48 -16.80
C LYS A 248 -20.31 -7.06 -16.91
N LEU A 249 -20.67 -5.95 -16.29
CA LEU A 249 -22.04 -5.40 -16.31
C LEU A 249 -22.30 -4.51 -17.52
N GLY A 250 -21.34 -4.34 -18.42
CA GLY A 250 -21.47 -3.46 -19.60
C GLY A 250 -21.49 -1.98 -19.25
N ILE A 251 -21.06 -1.59 -18.05
CA ILE A 251 -20.97 -0.19 -17.64
C ILE A 251 -19.75 0.44 -18.33
N ASP A 252 -19.95 1.61 -18.92
CA ASP A 252 -18.87 2.37 -19.56
C ASP A 252 -17.74 2.67 -18.55
N LEU A 253 -16.51 2.35 -18.91
CA LEU A 253 -15.34 2.59 -18.07
C LEU A 253 -14.90 4.06 -18.07
N GLN A 254 -15.47 4.90 -18.93
CA GLN A 254 -15.23 6.35 -18.99
C GLN A 254 -16.11 7.15 -18.04
N THR A 255 -17.10 6.54 -17.39
CA THR A 255 -17.89 7.24 -16.37
C THR A 255 -17.27 7.07 -14.97
N PRO A 256 -17.55 8.00 -14.04
CA PRO A 256 -16.96 7.94 -12.71
C PRO A 256 -17.31 6.65 -11.95
N ILE A 257 -16.39 6.20 -11.10
CA ILE A 257 -16.66 5.14 -10.13
C ILE A 257 -17.65 5.67 -9.09
N THR A 258 -18.68 4.88 -8.81
CA THR A 258 -19.75 5.26 -7.90
C THR A 258 -19.60 4.56 -6.54
N PRO A 259 -20.16 5.15 -5.45
CA PRO A 259 -20.15 4.52 -4.14
C PRO A 259 -20.85 3.16 -4.10
N VAL A 260 -21.91 2.99 -4.89
CA VAL A 260 -22.67 1.73 -4.98
C VAL A 260 -21.78 0.60 -5.49
N GLU A 261 -21.00 0.85 -6.55
CA GLU A 261 -20.11 -0.17 -7.13
C GLU A 261 -18.96 -0.53 -6.21
N VAL A 262 -18.40 0.46 -5.50
CA VAL A 262 -17.35 0.22 -4.49
C VAL A 262 -17.91 -0.64 -3.35
N ASN A 263 -19.08 -0.30 -2.81
CA ASN A 263 -19.70 -1.06 -1.74
C ASN A 263 -20.02 -2.50 -2.17
N GLN A 264 -20.57 -2.70 -3.37
CA GLN A 264 -20.80 -4.03 -3.94
C GLN A 264 -19.49 -4.82 -4.09
N THR A 265 -18.43 -4.16 -4.55
CA THR A 265 -17.09 -4.78 -4.68
C THR A 265 -16.58 -5.25 -3.33
N LEU A 266 -16.65 -4.41 -2.30
CA LEU A 266 -16.23 -4.76 -0.94
C LEU A 266 -17.02 -5.95 -0.37
N GLN A 267 -18.33 -6.02 -0.63
CA GLN A 267 -19.16 -7.17 -0.24
C GLN A 267 -18.80 -8.45 -0.99
N LEU A 268 -18.42 -8.35 -2.27
CA LEU A 268 -17.95 -9.50 -3.04
C LEU A 268 -16.57 -9.96 -2.60
N MET A 269 -15.68 -9.02 -2.25
CA MET A 269 -14.35 -9.33 -1.71
C MET A 269 -14.45 -10.14 -0.41
N SER A 270 -15.30 -9.73 0.53
CA SER A 270 -15.46 -10.46 1.79
C SER A 270 -16.03 -11.88 1.61
N LYS A 271 -16.85 -12.10 0.57
CA LYS A 271 -17.45 -13.41 0.26
C LYS A 271 -16.52 -14.33 -0.53
N HIS A 272 -15.80 -13.81 -1.52
CA HIS A 272 -15.04 -14.61 -2.48
C HIS A 272 -13.53 -14.65 -2.22
N PHE A 273 -13.02 -13.68 -1.48
CA PHE A 273 -11.62 -13.57 -1.09
C PHE A 273 -11.52 -13.34 0.42
N PRO A 274 -12.10 -14.24 1.25
CA PRO A 274 -12.03 -14.06 2.69
C PRO A 274 -10.56 -14.04 3.12
N LEU A 275 -10.23 -13.07 3.97
CA LEU A 275 -8.97 -13.10 4.71
C LEU A 275 -8.96 -14.43 5.48
N LYS A 276 -8.09 -15.36 5.08
CA LYS A 276 -7.97 -16.64 5.78
C LYS A 276 -7.45 -16.35 7.18
N ASN A 277 -8.36 -16.43 8.15
CA ASN A 277 -8.02 -16.50 9.57
C ASN A 277 -7.60 -17.94 9.85
N SER A 278 -6.30 -18.18 9.90
CA SER A 278 -5.71 -19.45 10.34
C SER A 278 -4.56 -19.14 11.26
#